data_AF-A0A7W1RZA2-F1
#
_entry.id   AF-A0A7W1RZA2-F1
#
_cell.length_a   1.000
_cell.length_b   1.000
_cell.length_c   1.000
_cell.angle_alpha   90.00
_cell.angle_beta   90.00
_cell.angle_gamma   90.00
#
_symmetry.space_group_name_H-M   'P 1'
#
loop_
_entity.id
_entity.type
_entity.pdbx_description
1 polymer ?
#
loop_
_entity_poly.entity_id
_entity_poly.type
_entity_poly.pdbx_seq_one_letter_code
_entity_poly.pdbx_strand_id
1 'polypeptide(L)' 'RELEDNLYRLLGTKVEIKERGKKGSLTLHFAGQEQFQRLVSILERLVKQSNAG' A
#
# COMPACT_ATOMS: atom_id res chain seq x y z
N ARG A 1 4.59 6.53 11.46
CA ARG A 1 3.16 6.92 11.51
C ARG A 1 2.76 7.76 10.31
N GLU A 2 3.47 8.85 9.98
CA GLU A 2 3.16 9.66 8.77
C GLU A 2 3.11 8.85 7.47
N LEU A 3 4.04 7.91 7.26
CA LEU A 3 4.01 7.02 6.09
C LEU A 3 2.76 6.11 6.07
N GLU A 4 2.34 5.58 7.22
CA GLU A 4 1.12 4.76 7.32
C GLU A 4 -0.12 5.60 6.99
N ASP A 5 -0.20 6.83 7.51
CA ASP A 5 -1.32 7.74 7.26
C ASP A 5 -1.38 8.17 5.79
N ASN A 6 -0.24 8.46 5.17
CA ASN A 6 -0.16 8.80 3.76
C ASN A 6 -0.57 7.62 2.86
N LEU A 7 -0.10 6.41 3.19
CA LEU A 7 -0.49 5.20 2.46
C LEU A 7 -1.96 4.84 2.69
N TYR A 8 -2.50 5.07 3.88
CA TYR A 8 -3.93 4.90 4.15
C TYR A 8 -4.77 5.82 3.26
N ARG A 9 -4.40 7.11 3.16
CA ARG A 9 -5.09 8.08 2.30
C ARG A 9 -4.98 7.72 0.82
N LEU A 10 -3.81 7.23 0.38
CA LEU A 10 -3.57 6.87 -1.01
C LEU A 10 -4.31 5.57 -1.42
N LEU A 11 -4.26 4.56 -0.56
CA LEU A 11 -4.71 3.20 -0.87
C LEU A 11 -6.13 2.93 -0.38
N GLY A 12 -6.68 3.81 0.47
CA GLY A 12 -8.02 3.67 1.03
C GLY A 12 -8.17 2.43 1.93
N THR A 13 -7.06 1.96 2.51
CA THR A 13 -7.06 0.79 3.38
C THR A 13 -6.00 0.88 4.47
N LYS A 14 -6.21 0.15 5.56
CA LYS A 14 -5.27 0.07 6.68
C LYS A 14 -3.93 -0.46 6.19
N VAL A 15 -2.88 0.25 6.56
CA VAL A 15 -1.49 -0.13 6.33
C VAL A 15 -0.81 -0.29 7.69
N GLU A 16 -0.11 -1.41 7.87
CA GLU A 16 0.74 -1.64 9.03
C GLU A 16 2.20 -1.72 8.57
N ILE A 17 3.07 -0.92 9.21
CA ILE A 17 4.51 -0.95 8.96
C ILE A 17 5.21 -1.46 10.21
N LYS A 18 5.91 -2.58 10.05
CA LYS A 18 6.73 -3.17 11.11
C LYS A 18 8.17 -3.17 10.66
N GLU A 19 9.02 -2.44 11.36
CA GLU A 19 10.46 -2.43 11.15
C GLU A 19 11.17 -3.03 12.37
N ARG A 20 12.13 -3.93 12.12
CA ARG A 20 12.98 -4.54 13.14
C ARG A 20 14.42 -4.65 12.62
N GLY A 21 15.25 -3.69 13.00
CA GLY A 21 16.64 -3.62 12.55
C GLY A 21 16.72 -3.38 11.04
N LYS A 22 17.42 -4.25 10.30
CA LYS A 22 17.56 -4.18 8.84
C LYS A 22 16.44 -4.89 8.07
N LYS A 23 15.39 -5.35 8.76
CA LYS A 23 14.27 -6.08 8.17
C LYS A 23 12.98 -5.36 8.51
N GLY A 24 12.00 -5.44 7.62
CA GLY A 24 10.68 -4.92 7.89
C GLY A 24 9.64 -5.60 7.02
N SER A 25 8.38 -5.32 7.33
CA SER A 25 7.24 -5.76 6.56
C SER A 25 6.24 -4.61 6.47
N LEU A 26 5.66 -4.45 5.28
CA LEU A 26 4.52 -3.60 5.05
C LEU A 26 3.31 -4.51 4.77
N THR A 27 2.23 -4.32 5.52
CA THR A 27 1.02 -5.15 5.41
C THR A 27 -0.15 -4.27 5.02
N LEU A 28 -0.80 -4.64 3.93
CA LEU A 28 -1.99 -3.97 3.38
C LEU A 28 -3.20 -4.85 3.67
N HIS A 29 -4.14 -4.32 4.44
CA HIS A 29 -5.39 -5.04 4.71
C HIS A 29 -6.40 -4.77 3.58
N PHE A 30 -7.34 -5.68 3.36
CA PHE A 30 -8.50 -5.41 2.52
C PHE A 30 -9.68 -6.26 3.00
N ALA A 31 -10.89 -5.75 2.80
CA ALA A 31 -12.14 -6.37 3.16
C ALA A 31 -12.85 -6.82 1.86
N GLY A 32 -12.69 -8.11 1.57
CA GLY A 32 -13.34 -8.73 0.42
C GLY A 32 -12.69 -8.43 -0.94
N GLN A 33 -13.25 -9.05 -1.97
CA GLN A 33 -12.66 -9.09 -3.30
C GLN A 33 -12.66 -7.72 -4.00
N GLU A 34 -13.69 -6.92 -3.79
CA GLU A 34 -13.83 -5.62 -4.45
C GLU A 34 -12.74 -4.63 -4.02
N GLN A 35 -12.45 -4.56 -2.70
CA GLN A 35 -11.37 -3.72 -2.19
C GLN A 35 -10.00 -4.22 -2.63
N PHE A 36 -9.81 -5.55 -2.72
CA PHE A 36 -8.60 -6.15 -3.26
C PHE A 36 -8.34 -5.70 -4.71
N GLN A 37 -9.34 -5.81 -5.59
CA GLN A 37 -9.20 -5.43 -7.01
C GLN A 37 -8.86 -3.94 -7.17
N ARG A 38 -9.48 -3.06 -6.36
CA ARG A 38 -9.12 -1.64 -6.32
C ARG A 38 -7.67 -1.42 -5.89
N LEU A 39 -7.23 -2.10 -4.83
CA LEU A 39 -5.87 -1.98 -4.30
C LEU A 39 -4.84 -2.36 -5.36
N VAL A 40 -5.01 -3.52 -6.00
CA VAL A 40 -4.12 -4.01 -7.06
C VAL A 40 -4.07 -3.00 -8.21
N SER A 41 -5.22 -2.49 -8.65
CA SER A 41 -5.30 -1.50 -9.72
C SER A 41 -4.54 -0.21 -9.40
N ILE A 42 -4.56 0.25 -8.14
CA ILE A 42 -3.80 1.43 -7.70
C ILE A 42 -2.30 1.13 -7.74
N LEU A 43 -1.89 -0.01 -7.18
CA LEU A 43 -0.48 -0.42 -7.15
C LEU A 43 0.11 -0.57 -8.55
N GLU A 44 -0.64 -1.15 -9.50
CA GLU A 44 -0.22 -1.27 -10.90
C GLU A 44 0.01 0.10 -11.56
N ARG A 45 -0.86 1.09 -11.28
CA ARG A 45 -0.71 2.45 -11.80
C ARG A 45 0.54 3.11 -11.24
N LEU A 46 0.81 2.95 -9.95
CA LEU A 46 2.02 3.49 -9.30
C LEU A 46 3.29 2.89 -9.91
N VAL A 47 3.33 1.57 -10.15
CA VAL A 47 4.48 0.91 -10.80
C VAL A 47 4.68 1.45 -12.22
N LYS A 48 3.61 1.60 -13.00
CA LYS A 48 3.70 2.15 -14.36
C LYS A 48 4.24 3.58 -14.38
N GLN A 49 3.80 4.42 -13.44
CA GLN A 49 4.29 5.81 -13.33
C GLN A 49 5.77 5.86 -12.92
N SER A 50 6.18 5.00 -11.99
CA SER A 50 7.58 4.92 -11.55
C SER A 50 8.54 4.46 -12.65
N ASN A 51 8.08 3.61 -13.58
CA ASN A 51 8.90 3.09 -14.68
C ASN A 51 8.92 4.03 -15.91
N ALA A 52 8.03 5.02 -15.94
CA ALA A 52 7.94 6.00 -17.01
C ALA A 52 8.70 7.31 -16.70
N GLY A 53 9.26 7.42 -15.48
CA GLY A 53 10.05 8.57 -15.02
C GLY A 53 11.54 8.29 -14.98
#